data_AF-F2NCI1-F1
#
_entry.id   AF-F2NCI1-F1
#
_cell.length_a   1.000
_cell.length_b   1.000
_cell.length_c   1.000
_cell.angle_alpha   90.00
_cell.angle_beta   90.00
_cell.angle_gamma   90.00
#
_symmetry.space_group_name_H-M   'P 1'
#
loop_
_entity.id
_entity.type
_entity.pdbx_description
1 polymer ?
#
loop_
_entity_poly.entity_id
_entity_poly.type
_entity_poly.pdbx_seq_one_letter_code
_entity_poly.pdbx_strand_id
1 'polypeptide(L)'
;MSEHWLWLLIGGVVCLWLGSLLAVRAWTKKRLLQTLAMEEVEKDDVSLPFAADRPEDREAREVVRRYRRRYFLNIWPDTEFSFKSITGMALELVQEIAQVYHPEDERPELHASLDDLIGLQSRIANRLRSLLDTLPLRAMKGVELQTILFYHGLYKKMASHPGYVFLKRHHLDKVARYAWMLKNIASPWYWGRRAAYASGKEVLARFFLARMATIIGVEAIRLYSGRTPGAEKWRPYQLAMHEMVHLASANGHAGAEAMRFILRFILSSRDLPEPVKLALVEELSRAETKKPVDLAGLTVSERTQVKRWLKKFIVRVLPGSRQKQALQEIHHRLEQAGNDSG
;
A
#
# COMPACT_ATOMS: atom_id res chain seq x y z
N MET A 1 -41.71 45.97 -28.51
CA MET A 1 -40.46 45.47 -29.13
C MET A 1 -39.23 45.57 -28.21
N SER A 2 -39.21 46.43 -27.19
CA SER A 2 -38.09 46.57 -26.23
C SER A 2 -37.90 45.36 -25.30
N GLU A 3 -38.95 44.60 -25.00
CA GLU A 3 -38.87 43.47 -24.05
C GLU A 3 -38.16 42.23 -24.62
N HIS A 4 -38.19 42.00 -25.93
CA HIS A 4 -37.56 40.82 -26.55
C HIS A 4 -36.03 40.85 -26.45
N TRP A 5 -35.42 42.04 -26.48
CA TRP A 5 -33.97 42.21 -26.32
C TRP A 5 -33.50 41.85 -24.92
N LEU A 6 -34.31 42.16 -23.89
CA LEU A 6 -34.00 41.81 -22.51
C LEU A 6 -34.00 40.28 -22.31
N TRP A 7 -34.99 39.58 -22.86
CA TRP A 7 -35.05 38.11 -22.80
C TRP A 7 -33.92 37.43 -23.57
N LEU A 8 -33.51 37.97 -24.73
CA LEU A 8 -32.36 37.47 -25.48
C LEU A 8 -31.05 37.65 -24.71
N LEU A 9 -30.89 38.79 -24.04
CA LEU A 9 -29.70 39.10 -23.23
C LEU A 9 -29.61 38.16 -22.01
N ILE A 10 -30.72 37.98 -21.29
CA ILE A 10 -30.81 37.03 -20.16
C ILE A 10 -30.53 35.60 -20.64
N GLY A 11 -31.13 35.18 -21.75
CA GLY A 11 -30.89 33.86 -22.34
C GLY A 11 -29.42 33.65 -22.73
N GLY A 12 -28.79 34.68 -23.33
CA GLY A 12 -27.37 34.67 -23.67
C GLY A 12 -26.47 34.50 -22.44
N VAL A 13 -26.74 35.24 -21.36
CA VAL A 13 -25.99 35.14 -20.09
C VAL A 13 -26.13 33.76 -19.46
N VAL A 14 -27.34 33.19 -19.44
CA VAL A 14 -27.58 31.84 -18.89
C VAL A 14 -26.87 30.77 -19.72
N CYS A 15 -26.93 30.86 -21.05
CA CYS A 15 -26.21 29.94 -21.95
C CYS A 15 -24.68 30.03 -21.76
N LEU A 16 -24.15 31.24 -21.62
CA LEU A 16 -22.72 31.47 -21.40
C LEU A 16 -22.28 30.93 -20.03
N TRP A 17 -23.09 31.11 -18.99
CA TRP A 17 -22.85 30.57 -17.66
C TRP A 17 -22.92 29.04 -17.62
N LEU A 18 -23.91 28.43 -18.28
CA LEU A 18 -24.00 26.97 -18.41
C LEU A 18 -22.83 26.40 -19.23
N GLY A 19 -22.47 27.08 -20.32
CA GLY A 19 -21.32 26.71 -21.16
C GLY A 19 -20.00 26.76 -20.38
N SER A 20 -19.79 27.81 -19.56
CA SER A 20 -18.58 27.93 -18.73
C SER A 20 -18.53 26.86 -17.64
N LEU A 21 -19.65 26.52 -16.99
CA LEU A 21 -19.71 25.42 -16.02
C LEU A 21 -19.41 24.07 -16.66
N LEU A 22 -19.94 23.80 -17.86
CA LEU A 22 -19.65 22.56 -18.60
C LEU A 22 -18.18 22.51 -19.03
N ALA A 23 -17.61 23.63 -19.47
CA ALA A 23 -16.20 23.74 -19.83
C ALA A 23 -15.29 23.52 -18.62
N VAL A 24 -15.57 24.15 -17.48
CA VAL A 24 -14.83 23.94 -16.22
C VAL A 24 -14.96 22.49 -15.76
N ARG A 25 -16.14 21.87 -15.88
CA ARG A 25 -16.35 20.43 -15.58
C ARG A 25 -15.53 19.52 -16.48
N ALA A 26 -15.55 19.76 -17.80
CA ALA A 26 -14.79 18.97 -18.76
C ALA A 26 -13.28 19.14 -18.53
N TRP A 27 -12.84 20.36 -18.26
CA TRP A 27 -11.44 20.68 -18.00
C TRP A 27 -10.95 20.10 -16.67
N THR A 28 -11.71 20.24 -15.57
CA THR A 28 -11.36 19.63 -14.28
C THR A 28 -11.35 18.10 -14.36
N LYS A 29 -12.32 17.47 -15.03
CA LYS A 29 -12.31 16.02 -15.26
C LYS A 29 -11.08 15.60 -16.04
N LYS A 30 -10.79 16.27 -17.16
CA LYS A 30 -9.64 15.98 -18.01
C LYS A 30 -8.34 16.17 -17.24
N ARG A 31 -8.20 17.27 -16.51
CA ARG A 31 -6.99 17.60 -15.73
C ARG A 31 -6.78 16.61 -14.59
N LEU A 32 -7.82 16.24 -13.85
CA LEU A 32 -7.73 15.31 -12.72
C LEU A 32 -7.44 13.87 -13.18
N LEU A 33 -8.05 13.45 -14.30
CA LEU A 33 -7.69 12.19 -14.96
C LEU A 33 -6.26 12.22 -15.48
N GLN A 34 -5.82 13.34 -16.10
CA GLN A 34 -4.47 13.48 -16.60
C GLN A 34 -3.44 13.51 -15.48
N THR A 35 -3.69 14.20 -14.35
CA THR A 35 -2.77 14.22 -13.22
C THR A 35 -2.68 12.85 -12.55
N LEU A 36 -3.80 12.14 -12.36
CA LEU A 36 -3.77 10.80 -11.79
C LEU A 36 -3.16 9.78 -12.76
N ALA A 37 -3.45 9.89 -14.06
CA ALA A 37 -2.86 9.03 -15.07
C ALA A 37 -1.38 9.29 -15.25
N MET A 38 -0.94 10.55 -15.26
CA MET A 38 0.48 10.89 -15.35
C MET A 38 1.21 10.48 -14.07
N GLU A 39 0.67 10.75 -12.88
CA GLU A 39 1.31 10.32 -11.63
C GLU A 39 1.43 8.80 -11.51
N GLU A 40 0.42 8.05 -11.97
CA GLU A 40 0.44 6.58 -11.90
C GLU A 40 1.29 5.95 -13.02
N VAL A 41 1.34 6.56 -14.21
CA VAL A 41 2.22 6.15 -15.32
C VAL A 41 3.68 6.54 -15.07
N GLU A 42 3.93 7.66 -14.39
CA GLU A 42 5.27 8.07 -13.96
C GLU A 42 5.77 7.20 -12.80
N LYS A 43 4.85 6.70 -11.95
CA LYS A 43 5.10 5.69 -10.92
C LYS A 43 4.83 4.25 -11.41
N ASP A 44 4.89 4.00 -12.73
CA ASP A 44 4.64 2.66 -13.32
C ASP A 44 5.72 1.64 -12.91
N ASP A 45 6.78 2.06 -12.22
CA ASP A 45 7.74 1.15 -11.60
C ASP A 45 7.19 0.57 -10.29
N VAL A 46 6.82 -0.71 -10.34
CA VAL A 46 6.47 -1.50 -9.16
C VAL A 46 7.78 -1.73 -8.40
N SER A 47 8.06 -0.89 -7.41
CA SER A 47 9.26 -1.03 -6.59
C SER A 47 9.14 -2.28 -5.72
N LEU A 48 10.00 -3.25 -5.98
CA LEU A 48 10.11 -4.43 -5.15
C LEU A 48 10.93 -4.10 -3.90
N PRO A 49 10.62 -4.73 -2.75
CA PRO A 49 11.34 -4.48 -1.51
C PRO A 49 12.69 -5.23 -1.45
N PHE A 50 13.21 -5.72 -2.58
CA PHE A 50 14.42 -6.55 -2.69
C PHE A 50 15.48 -5.83 -3.52
N ALA A 51 16.76 -6.00 -3.15
CA ALA A 51 17.87 -5.30 -3.81
C ALA A 51 18.33 -5.98 -5.12
N ALA A 52 18.19 -7.30 -5.22
CA ALA A 52 18.60 -8.07 -6.40
C ALA A 52 17.41 -8.39 -7.31
N ASP A 53 17.54 -8.07 -8.59
CA ASP A 53 16.51 -8.27 -9.60
C ASP A 53 16.74 -9.60 -10.34
N ARG A 54 15.90 -10.61 -10.05
CA ARG A 54 15.92 -11.90 -10.75
C ARG A 54 15.06 -11.83 -12.03
N PRO A 55 15.28 -12.68 -13.05
CA PRO A 55 14.42 -12.67 -14.24
C PRO A 55 12.94 -12.91 -13.90
N GLU A 56 12.64 -13.77 -12.93
CA GLU A 56 11.29 -14.05 -12.44
C GLU A 56 10.63 -12.80 -11.82
N ASP A 57 11.43 -11.92 -11.21
CA ASP A 57 10.94 -10.66 -10.61
C ASP A 57 10.47 -9.66 -11.65
N ARG A 58 11.06 -9.69 -12.85
CA ARG A 58 10.64 -8.86 -13.97
C ARG A 58 9.33 -9.38 -14.52
N GLU A 59 9.22 -10.69 -14.69
CA GLU A 59 8.01 -11.32 -15.18
C GLU A 59 6.83 -11.14 -14.22
N ALA A 60 7.04 -11.36 -12.91
CA ALA A 60 6.00 -11.13 -11.92
C ALA A 60 5.61 -9.64 -11.82
N ARG A 61 6.56 -8.71 -12.01
CA ARG A 61 6.24 -7.27 -12.13
C ARG A 61 5.37 -6.97 -13.34
N GLU A 62 5.61 -7.64 -14.48
CA GLU A 62 4.75 -7.49 -15.66
C GLU A 62 3.34 -8.02 -15.41
N VAL A 63 3.18 -9.12 -14.65
CA VAL A 63 1.86 -9.59 -14.20
C VAL A 63 1.15 -8.47 -13.41
N VAL A 64 1.81 -7.86 -12.43
CA VAL A 64 1.25 -6.76 -11.64
C VAL A 64 0.91 -5.55 -12.51
N ARG A 65 1.80 -5.17 -13.45
CA ARG A 65 1.57 -4.07 -14.40
C ARG A 65 0.35 -4.35 -15.28
N ARG A 66 0.19 -5.59 -15.76
CA ARG A 66 -0.97 -6.02 -16.55
C ARG A 66 -2.27 -5.87 -15.77
N TYR A 67 -2.32 -6.30 -14.51
CA TYR A 67 -3.51 -6.11 -13.66
C TYR A 67 -3.78 -4.62 -13.39
N ARG A 68 -2.75 -3.85 -13.05
CA ARG A 68 -2.89 -2.39 -12.84
C ARG A 68 -3.45 -1.69 -14.07
N ARG A 69 -2.90 -1.97 -15.26
CA ARG A 69 -3.37 -1.42 -16.54
C ARG A 69 -4.79 -1.87 -16.85
N ARG A 70 -5.14 -3.14 -16.60
CA ARG A 70 -6.49 -3.68 -16.80
C ARG A 70 -7.54 -2.87 -16.02
N TYR A 71 -7.28 -2.51 -14.77
CA TYR A 71 -8.24 -1.76 -13.94
C TYR A 71 -8.15 -0.24 -14.11
N PHE A 72 -7.00 0.28 -14.52
CA PHE A 72 -6.82 1.72 -14.70
C PHE A 72 -7.26 2.22 -16.08
N LEU A 73 -6.89 1.49 -17.15
CA LEU A 73 -7.06 1.93 -18.55
C LEU A 73 -8.35 1.43 -19.20
N ASN A 74 -8.85 0.25 -18.86
CA ASN A 74 -10.05 -0.25 -19.52
C ASN A 74 -11.30 0.47 -18.98
N ILE A 75 -11.98 1.20 -19.86
CA ILE A 75 -13.25 1.89 -19.60
C ILE A 75 -14.35 0.82 -19.65
N TRP A 76 -14.45 -0.04 -18.63
CA TRP A 76 -15.59 -0.96 -18.53
C TRP A 76 -16.76 -0.27 -17.84
N PRO A 77 -17.92 -0.12 -18.52
CA PRO A 77 -19.14 0.39 -17.91
C PRO A 77 -19.73 -0.55 -16.84
N ASP A 78 -19.29 -1.82 -16.79
CA ASP A 78 -19.83 -2.87 -15.93
C ASP A 78 -18.81 -3.46 -14.96
N THR A 79 -17.83 -2.67 -14.49
CA THR A 79 -16.98 -3.16 -13.39
C THR A 79 -17.83 -3.21 -12.12
N GLU A 80 -18.45 -4.36 -11.86
CA GLU A 80 -19.16 -4.60 -10.61
C GLU A 80 -18.12 -4.54 -9.49
N PHE A 81 -18.08 -3.41 -8.79
CA PHE A 81 -17.32 -3.24 -7.55
C PHE A 81 -18.01 -4.07 -6.46
N SER A 82 -17.83 -5.38 -6.55
CA SER A 82 -18.38 -6.36 -5.62
C SER A 82 -17.23 -6.98 -4.84
N PHE A 83 -17.51 -7.38 -3.60
CA PHE A 83 -16.55 -8.10 -2.77
C PHE A 83 -16.03 -9.36 -3.49
N LYS A 84 -16.93 -10.10 -4.14
CA LYS A 84 -16.58 -11.31 -4.91
C LYS A 84 -15.58 -11.00 -6.04
N SER A 85 -15.80 -9.92 -6.79
CA SER A 85 -14.90 -9.51 -7.88
C SER A 85 -13.52 -9.11 -7.36
N ILE A 86 -13.47 -8.42 -6.21
CA ILE A 86 -12.21 -8.01 -5.58
C ILE A 86 -11.42 -9.21 -5.08
N THR A 87 -12.09 -10.14 -4.38
CA THR A 87 -11.46 -11.36 -3.87
C THR A 87 -11.01 -12.28 -5.01
N GLY A 88 -11.83 -12.42 -6.06
CA GLY A 88 -11.46 -13.19 -7.26
C GLY A 88 -10.21 -12.63 -7.92
N MET A 89 -10.18 -11.32 -8.18
CA MET A 89 -8.99 -10.64 -8.73
C MET A 89 -7.75 -10.85 -7.86
N ALA A 90 -7.88 -10.73 -6.54
CA ALA A 90 -6.77 -10.92 -5.62
C ALA A 90 -6.22 -12.35 -5.70
N LEU A 91 -7.10 -13.35 -5.74
CA LEU A 91 -6.72 -14.76 -5.83
C LEU A 91 -6.05 -15.07 -7.17
N GLU A 92 -6.64 -14.63 -8.28
CA GLU A 92 -6.09 -14.79 -9.63
C GLU A 92 -4.69 -14.17 -9.74
N LEU A 93 -4.51 -12.95 -9.22
CA LEU A 93 -3.21 -12.28 -9.21
C LEU A 93 -2.17 -13.04 -8.39
N VAL A 94 -2.55 -13.56 -7.22
CA VAL A 94 -1.65 -14.36 -6.36
C VAL A 94 -1.26 -15.66 -7.07
N GLN A 95 -2.20 -16.34 -7.73
CA GLN A 95 -1.96 -17.57 -8.49
C GLN A 95 -1.03 -17.33 -9.68
N GLU A 96 -1.28 -16.28 -10.48
CA GLU A 96 -0.42 -15.94 -11.62
C GLU A 96 1.01 -15.62 -11.17
N ILE A 97 1.18 -14.95 -10.02
CA ILE A 97 2.50 -14.66 -9.47
C ILE A 97 3.17 -15.95 -8.94
N ALA A 98 2.41 -16.82 -8.27
CA ALA A 98 2.94 -18.09 -7.80
C ALA A 98 3.46 -18.95 -8.97
N GLN A 99 2.73 -18.97 -10.09
CA GLN A 99 3.12 -19.68 -11.32
C GLN A 99 4.45 -19.18 -11.90
N VAL A 100 4.76 -17.88 -11.76
CA VAL A 100 6.04 -17.32 -12.24
C VAL A 100 7.22 -17.87 -11.42
N TYR A 101 7.05 -18.05 -10.12
CA TYR A 101 8.14 -18.53 -9.24
C TYR A 101 8.23 -20.05 -9.14
N HIS A 102 7.10 -20.76 -9.31
CA HIS A 102 7.02 -22.21 -9.22
C HIS A 102 6.29 -22.79 -10.44
N PRO A 103 6.87 -22.66 -11.66
CA PRO A 103 6.19 -23.08 -12.88
C PRO A 103 5.98 -24.59 -12.98
N GLU A 104 6.78 -25.38 -12.28
CA GLU A 104 6.76 -26.85 -12.30
C GLU A 104 5.69 -27.47 -11.39
N ASP A 105 5.14 -26.69 -10.46
CA ASP A 105 4.13 -27.18 -9.51
C ASP A 105 2.74 -27.20 -10.18
N GLU A 106 1.97 -28.28 -10.01
CA GLU A 106 0.58 -28.36 -10.53
C GLU A 106 -0.34 -27.31 -9.89
N ARG A 107 -0.02 -26.90 -8.65
CA ARG A 107 -0.75 -25.91 -7.87
C ARG A 107 0.23 -24.98 -7.15
N PRO A 108 0.85 -24.03 -7.87
CA PRO A 108 1.89 -23.14 -7.34
C PRO A 108 1.42 -22.34 -6.12
N GLU A 109 0.13 -22.04 -6.03
CA GLU A 109 -0.45 -21.32 -4.90
C GLU A 109 -0.41 -22.10 -3.58
N LEU A 110 -0.23 -23.42 -3.63
CA LEU A 110 -0.11 -24.28 -2.47
C LEU A 110 1.33 -24.50 -2.01
N HIS A 111 2.31 -23.92 -2.72
CA HIS A 111 3.71 -23.96 -2.31
C HIS A 111 3.93 -23.23 -0.97
N ALA A 112 3.12 -22.21 -0.68
CA ALA A 112 3.18 -21.46 0.57
C ALA A 112 2.53 -22.21 1.74
N SER A 113 3.12 -22.11 2.93
CA SER A 113 2.52 -22.68 4.14
C SER A 113 1.25 -21.93 4.55
N LEU A 114 0.44 -22.53 5.44
CA LEU A 114 -0.74 -21.84 5.97
C LEU A 114 -0.37 -20.57 6.74
N ASP A 115 0.75 -20.59 7.47
CA ASP A 115 1.27 -19.43 8.20
C ASP A 115 1.67 -18.30 7.23
N ASP A 116 2.32 -18.66 6.13
CA ASP A 116 2.70 -17.75 5.05
C ASP A 116 1.49 -17.03 4.43
N LEU A 117 0.40 -17.76 4.19
CA LEU A 117 -0.85 -17.22 3.65
C LEU A 117 -1.53 -16.27 4.65
N ILE A 118 -1.57 -16.63 5.94
CA ILE A 118 -2.07 -15.75 7.01
C ILE A 118 -1.23 -14.47 7.09
N GLY A 119 0.10 -14.62 7.03
CA GLY A 119 1.05 -13.52 6.99
C GLY A 119 0.83 -12.60 5.79
N LEU A 120 0.62 -13.18 4.60
CA LEU A 120 0.28 -12.44 3.39
C LEU A 120 -0.99 -11.60 3.58
N GLN A 121 -2.06 -12.23 4.06
CA GLN A 121 -3.34 -11.54 4.29
C GLN A 121 -3.21 -10.39 5.29
N SER A 122 -2.49 -10.60 6.39
CA SER A 122 -2.23 -9.57 7.40
C SER A 122 -1.47 -8.37 6.81
N ARG A 123 -0.43 -8.62 6.00
CA ARG A 123 0.36 -7.56 5.34
C ARG A 123 -0.47 -6.80 4.32
N ILE A 124 -1.26 -7.49 3.50
CA ILE A 124 -2.19 -6.86 2.55
C ILE A 124 -3.20 -5.98 3.30
N ALA A 125 -3.83 -6.50 4.36
CA ALA A 125 -4.80 -5.75 5.15
C ALA A 125 -4.21 -4.48 5.77
N ASN A 126 -3.01 -4.57 6.33
CA ASN A 126 -2.31 -3.43 6.93
C ASN A 126 -1.95 -2.36 5.89
N ARG A 127 -1.46 -2.76 4.72
CA ARG A 127 -1.16 -1.82 3.62
C ARG A 127 -2.42 -1.22 3.00
N LEU A 128 -3.50 -1.99 2.92
CA LEU A 128 -4.77 -1.48 2.41
C LEU A 128 -5.36 -0.46 3.39
N ARG A 129 -5.25 -0.71 4.69
CA ARG A 129 -5.66 0.24 5.73
C ARG A 129 -4.89 1.56 5.63
N SER A 130 -3.56 1.49 5.45
CA SER A 130 -2.76 2.71 5.27
C SER A 130 -3.08 3.44 3.97
N LEU A 131 -3.39 2.71 2.89
CA LEU A 131 -3.87 3.29 1.64
C LEU A 131 -5.18 4.07 1.85
N LEU A 132 -6.12 3.55 2.63
CA LEU A 132 -7.38 4.24 2.97
C LEU A 132 -7.16 5.52 3.79
N ASP A 133 -5.98 5.72 4.40
CA ASP A 133 -5.64 6.94 5.12
C ASP A 133 -5.04 8.03 4.20
N THR A 134 -4.71 7.70 2.96
CA THR A 134 -4.15 8.64 1.96
C THR A 134 -5.26 9.35 1.17
N LEU A 135 -5.00 10.59 0.75
CA LEU A 135 -5.86 11.27 -0.23
C LEU A 135 -5.65 10.64 -1.61
N PRO A 136 -6.70 10.48 -2.45
CA PRO A 136 -8.10 10.87 -2.23
C PRO A 136 -8.97 9.83 -1.47
N LEU A 137 -8.43 8.67 -1.12
CA LEU A 137 -9.19 7.52 -0.58
C LEU A 137 -9.71 7.71 0.86
N ARG A 138 -9.11 8.64 1.62
CA ARG A 138 -9.57 9.02 2.96
C ARG A 138 -11.06 9.39 3.02
N ALA A 139 -11.62 9.94 1.94
CA ALA A 139 -13.03 10.28 1.86
C ALA A 139 -13.96 9.03 1.85
N MET A 140 -13.46 7.84 1.51
CA MET A 140 -14.23 6.60 1.50
C MET A 140 -14.11 5.78 2.79
N LYS A 141 -13.14 6.09 3.67
CA LYS A 141 -12.84 5.29 4.86
C LYS A 141 -14.04 5.08 5.80
N GLY A 142 -14.97 6.04 5.84
CA GLY A 142 -16.18 5.99 6.67
C GLY A 142 -17.46 5.58 5.92
N VAL A 143 -17.37 5.18 4.65
CA VAL A 143 -18.55 4.77 3.88
C VAL A 143 -18.80 3.28 4.10
N GLU A 144 -19.96 2.94 4.65
CA GLU A 144 -20.35 1.54 4.82
C GLU A 144 -20.41 0.81 3.47
N LEU A 145 -19.90 -0.42 3.42
CA LEU A 145 -19.98 -1.28 2.23
C LEU A 145 -21.43 -1.49 1.78
N GLN A 146 -22.37 -1.60 2.72
CA GLN A 146 -23.80 -1.65 2.44
C GLN A 146 -24.29 -0.40 1.71
N THR A 147 -23.79 0.78 2.08
CA THR A 147 -24.13 2.03 1.39
C THR A 147 -23.60 2.01 -0.06
N ILE A 148 -22.38 1.52 -0.29
CA ILE A 148 -21.80 1.39 -1.64
C ILE A 148 -22.61 0.40 -2.50
N LEU A 149 -22.90 -0.79 -1.95
CA LEU A 149 -23.67 -1.84 -2.62
C LEU A 149 -25.13 -1.42 -2.84
N PHE A 150 -25.74 -0.71 -1.89
CA PHE A 150 -27.06 -0.13 -2.02
C PHE A 150 -27.11 0.87 -3.17
N TYR A 151 -26.14 1.78 -3.28
CA TYR A 151 -26.09 2.72 -4.40
C TYR A 151 -25.87 2.04 -5.76
N HIS A 152 -25.04 0.99 -5.81
CA HIS A 152 -24.85 0.21 -7.04
C HIS A 152 -26.12 -0.57 -7.43
N GLY A 153 -26.79 -1.20 -6.47
CA GLY A 153 -28.08 -1.87 -6.66
C GLY A 153 -29.19 -0.89 -7.06
N LEU A 154 -29.25 0.30 -6.45
CA LEU A 154 -30.19 1.36 -6.82
C LEU A 154 -29.95 1.84 -8.25
N TYR A 155 -28.69 1.96 -8.67
CA TYR A 155 -28.32 2.31 -10.04
C TYR A 155 -28.77 1.23 -11.03
N LYS A 156 -28.45 -0.04 -10.76
CA LYS A 156 -28.84 -1.18 -11.61
C LYS A 156 -30.36 -1.33 -11.70
N LYS A 157 -31.08 -1.12 -10.58
CA LYS A 157 -32.54 -1.17 -10.50
C LYS A 157 -33.22 0.02 -11.19
N MET A 158 -32.64 1.22 -11.11
CA MET A 158 -33.09 2.39 -11.88
C MET A 158 -32.82 2.21 -13.38
N ALA A 159 -31.66 1.67 -13.75
CA ALA A 159 -31.29 1.42 -15.15
C ALA A 159 -32.16 0.36 -15.82
N SER A 160 -32.68 -0.60 -15.04
CA SER A 160 -33.56 -1.68 -15.51
C SER A 160 -35.06 -1.39 -15.32
N HIS A 161 -35.43 -0.27 -14.68
CA HIS A 161 -36.84 0.06 -14.45
C HIS A 161 -37.56 0.33 -15.79
N PRO A 162 -38.76 -0.24 -16.04
CA PRO A 162 -39.46 -0.09 -17.32
C PRO A 162 -39.69 1.37 -17.70
N GLY A 163 -39.94 2.25 -16.73
CA GLY A 163 -40.05 3.70 -16.96
C GLY A 163 -38.75 4.38 -17.40
N TYR A 164 -37.58 3.96 -16.89
CA TYR A 164 -36.28 4.51 -17.33
C TYR A 164 -35.90 3.98 -18.72
N VAL A 165 -36.15 2.69 -18.98
CA VAL A 165 -35.96 2.08 -20.30
C VAL A 165 -36.91 2.71 -21.32
N PHE A 166 -38.17 2.98 -20.95
CA PHE A 166 -39.15 3.70 -21.76
C PHE A 166 -38.71 5.15 -22.06
N LEU A 167 -38.29 5.90 -21.03
CA LEU A 167 -37.73 7.25 -21.20
C LEU A 167 -36.51 7.25 -22.15
N LYS A 168 -35.61 6.27 -22.00
CA LYS A 168 -34.41 6.13 -22.82
C LYS A 168 -34.74 5.70 -24.26
N ARG A 169 -35.74 4.83 -24.43
CA ARG A 169 -36.25 4.34 -25.73
C ARG A 169 -36.95 5.43 -26.55
N HIS A 170 -37.62 6.38 -25.88
CA HIS A 170 -38.30 7.51 -26.52
C HIS A 170 -37.48 8.82 -26.50
N HIS A 171 -36.20 8.77 -26.11
CA HIS A 171 -35.33 9.95 -25.95
C HIS A 171 -35.87 11.05 -24.99
N LEU A 172 -36.88 10.71 -24.17
CA LEU A 172 -37.48 11.57 -23.16
C LEU A 172 -36.67 11.62 -21.86
N ASP A 173 -35.67 10.76 -21.74
CA ASP A 173 -34.65 10.78 -20.70
C ASP A 173 -33.89 12.12 -20.64
N LYS A 174 -33.77 12.82 -21.77
CA LYS A 174 -33.27 14.20 -21.82
C LYS A 174 -34.26 15.17 -21.21
N VAL A 175 -35.54 15.10 -21.57
CA VAL A 175 -36.60 16.01 -21.09
C VAL A 175 -36.83 15.84 -19.58
N ALA A 176 -36.89 14.61 -19.08
CA ALA A 176 -37.01 14.35 -17.65
C ALA A 176 -35.77 14.81 -16.87
N ARG A 177 -34.56 14.66 -17.44
CA ARG A 177 -33.33 15.24 -16.88
C ARG A 177 -33.39 16.75 -16.87
N TYR A 178 -33.88 17.39 -17.93
CA TYR A 178 -34.05 18.84 -18.02
C TYR A 178 -35.08 19.35 -17.01
N ALA A 179 -36.23 18.70 -16.86
CA ALA A 179 -37.26 19.07 -15.87
C ALA A 179 -36.74 18.93 -14.43
N TRP A 180 -36.02 17.84 -14.15
CA TRP A 180 -35.39 17.60 -12.86
C TRP A 180 -34.20 18.57 -12.61
N MET A 181 -33.48 18.94 -13.67
CA MET A 181 -32.45 19.99 -13.67
C MET A 181 -33.03 21.36 -13.36
N LEU A 182 -34.14 21.73 -14.03
CA LEU A 182 -34.85 23.00 -13.86
C LEU A 182 -35.30 23.19 -12.41
N LYS A 183 -35.86 22.13 -11.80
CA LYS A 183 -36.27 22.13 -10.39
C LYS A 183 -35.12 22.39 -9.42
N ASN A 184 -33.90 21.99 -9.78
CA ASN A 184 -32.71 22.08 -8.90
C ASN A 184 -31.66 23.08 -9.39
N ILE A 185 -31.96 23.89 -10.43
CA ILE A 185 -31.04 24.83 -11.07
C ILE A 185 -30.62 25.95 -10.11
N ALA A 186 -31.47 26.27 -9.14
CA ALA A 186 -31.24 27.30 -8.13
C ALA A 186 -30.16 26.94 -7.08
N SER A 187 -29.63 25.72 -7.07
CA SER A 187 -28.57 25.32 -6.13
C SER A 187 -27.26 24.97 -6.85
N PRO A 188 -26.37 25.95 -7.09
CA PRO A 188 -25.03 25.71 -7.63
C PRO A 188 -24.23 24.65 -6.83
N TRP A 189 -24.47 24.60 -5.52
CA TRP A 189 -23.84 23.64 -4.61
C TRP A 189 -24.31 22.19 -4.81
N TYR A 190 -25.58 21.99 -5.21
CA TYR A 190 -26.11 20.67 -5.57
C TYR A 190 -25.44 20.13 -6.84
N TRP A 191 -25.27 20.97 -7.86
CA TRP A 191 -24.60 20.61 -9.12
C TRP A 191 -23.12 20.35 -8.93
N GLY A 192 -22.42 21.18 -8.14
CA GLY A 192 -21.01 20.97 -7.80
C GLY A 192 -20.78 19.65 -7.07
N ARG A 193 -21.61 19.34 -6.06
CA ARG A 193 -21.53 18.05 -5.34
C ARG A 193 -21.87 16.88 -6.26
N ARG A 194 -23.00 16.88 -6.97
CA ARG A 194 -23.37 15.77 -7.86
C ARG A 194 -22.31 15.52 -8.95
N ALA A 195 -21.73 16.59 -9.49
CA ALA A 195 -20.66 16.54 -10.47
C ALA A 195 -19.39 15.88 -9.92
N ALA A 196 -18.98 16.24 -8.70
CA ALA A 196 -17.84 15.67 -8.00
C ALA A 196 -18.09 14.21 -7.57
N TYR A 197 -19.28 13.93 -7.03
CA TYR A 197 -19.66 12.61 -6.50
C TYR A 197 -19.88 11.55 -7.59
N ALA A 198 -20.50 11.88 -8.72
CA ALA A 198 -20.80 10.88 -9.75
C ALA A 198 -19.57 10.54 -10.61
N SER A 199 -18.71 11.53 -10.88
CA SER A 199 -17.52 11.35 -11.74
C SER A 199 -16.28 10.93 -10.95
N GLY A 200 -16.20 11.31 -9.67
CA GLY A 200 -15.08 10.94 -8.80
C GLY A 200 -15.12 9.49 -8.33
N LYS A 201 -16.30 8.89 -8.12
CA LYS A 201 -16.42 7.52 -7.60
C LYS A 201 -15.80 6.46 -8.51
N GLU A 202 -16.03 6.55 -9.81
CA GLU A 202 -15.48 5.60 -10.77
C GLU A 202 -13.95 5.72 -10.85
N VAL A 203 -13.44 6.95 -10.93
CA VAL A 203 -11.98 7.20 -10.92
C VAL A 203 -11.34 6.72 -9.62
N LEU A 204 -12.01 6.96 -8.49
CA LEU A 204 -11.53 6.56 -7.18
C LEU A 204 -11.56 5.04 -6.99
N ALA A 205 -12.60 4.37 -7.48
CA ALA A 205 -12.68 2.92 -7.49
C ALA A 205 -11.60 2.29 -8.38
N ARG A 206 -11.34 2.85 -9.57
CA ARG A 206 -10.26 2.39 -10.46
C ARG A 206 -8.89 2.59 -9.82
N PHE A 207 -8.64 3.78 -9.25
CA PHE A 207 -7.41 4.06 -8.52
C PHE A 207 -7.23 3.10 -7.34
N PHE A 208 -8.30 2.83 -6.59
CA PHE A 208 -8.29 1.87 -5.50
C PHE A 208 -7.95 0.46 -5.97
N LEU A 209 -8.62 -0.05 -7.01
CA LEU A 209 -8.37 -1.38 -7.59
C LEU A 209 -6.94 -1.51 -8.14
N ALA A 210 -6.46 -0.48 -8.85
CA ALA A 210 -5.09 -0.41 -9.35
C ALA A 210 -4.08 -0.50 -8.20
N ARG A 211 -4.29 0.25 -7.11
CA ARG A 211 -3.42 0.21 -5.92
C ARG A 211 -3.55 -1.08 -5.12
N MET A 212 -4.73 -1.68 -5.06
CA MET A 212 -4.91 -3.01 -4.49
C MET A 212 -4.09 -4.04 -5.26
N ALA A 213 -4.17 -4.05 -6.60
CA ALA A 213 -3.38 -4.95 -7.42
C ALA A 213 -1.87 -4.78 -7.17
N THR A 214 -1.37 -3.54 -7.06
CA THR A 214 0.03 -3.28 -6.69
C THR A 214 0.37 -3.85 -5.30
N ILE A 215 -0.46 -3.60 -4.29
CA ILE A 215 -0.21 -4.07 -2.91
C ILE A 215 -0.20 -5.60 -2.85
N ILE A 216 -1.23 -6.24 -3.40
CA ILE A 216 -1.39 -7.69 -3.41
C ILE A 216 -0.24 -8.31 -4.19
N GLY A 217 0.04 -7.78 -5.39
CA GLY A 217 1.10 -8.29 -6.24
C GLY A 217 2.48 -8.20 -5.62
N VAL A 218 2.84 -7.08 -4.99
CA VAL A 218 4.13 -6.93 -4.29
C VAL A 218 4.23 -7.89 -3.10
N GLU A 219 3.15 -8.09 -2.34
CA GLU A 219 3.17 -9.02 -1.21
C GLU A 219 3.14 -10.50 -1.65
N ALA A 220 2.56 -10.81 -2.81
CA ALA A 220 2.60 -12.15 -3.41
C ALA A 220 3.99 -12.47 -3.98
N ILE A 221 4.60 -11.54 -4.73
CA ILE A 221 5.99 -11.63 -5.20
C ILE A 221 6.91 -11.89 -4.02
N ARG A 222 6.66 -11.15 -2.94
CA ARG A 222 7.38 -11.30 -1.69
C ARG A 222 7.26 -12.70 -1.10
N LEU A 223 6.06 -13.27 -1.12
CA LEU A 223 5.83 -14.59 -0.57
C LEU A 223 6.52 -15.68 -1.40
N TYR A 224 6.21 -15.74 -2.69
CA TYR A 224 6.65 -16.84 -3.57
C TYR A 224 8.09 -16.73 -4.04
N SER A 225 8.69 -15.53 -4.04
CA SER A 225 10.14 -15.45 -4.28
C SER A 225 10.97 -16.06 -3.14
N GLY A 226 10.34 -16.46 -2.03
CA GLY A 226 11.00 -16.98 -0.82
C GLY A 226 11.86 -15.94 -0.10
N ARG A 227 11.89 -14.69 -0.60
CA ARG A 227 12.67 -13.61 -0.02
C ARG A 227 11.78 -12.89 0.96
N THR A 228 12.08 -12.98 2.25
CA THR A 228 11.51 -12.12 3.28
C THR A 228 12.18 -10.74 3.22
N PRO A 229 11.46 -9.67 2.83
CA PRO A 229 12.05 -8.37 2.65
C PRO A 229 12.29 -7.76 4.00
N GLY A 230 13.55 -7.43 4.20
CA GLY A 230 14.03 -6.88 5.43
C GLY A 230 14.52 -7.92 6.43
N ALA A 231 14.45 -9.23 6.18
CA ALA A 231 15.30 -10.14 6.96
C ALA A 231 16.77 -9.68 6.83
N GLU A 232 17.21 -9.32 5.62
CA GLU A 232 18.52 -8.67 5.39
C GLU A 232 18.59 -7.23 5.94
N LYS A 233 17.63 -6.35 5.61
CA LYS A 233 17.69 -4.93 6.03
C LYS A 233 17.65 -4.74 7.56
N TRP A 234 16.96 -5.64 8.26
CA TRP A 234 16.83 -5.63 9.71
C TRP A 234 17.79 -6.61 10.38
N ARG A 235 18.52 -7.43 9.60
CA ARG A 235 19.60 -8.31 10.08
C ARG A 235 20.57 -7.57 10.99
N PRO A 236 21.04 -6.34 10.67
CA PRO A 236 21.94 -5.61 11.56
C PRO A 236 21.31 -5.31 12.93
N TYR A 237 20.00 -5.03 12.98
CA TYR A 237 19.28 -4.78 14.24
C TYR A 237 19.13 -6.06 15.05
N GLN A 238 18.77 -7.16 14.40
CA GLN A 238 18.61 -8.47 15.04
C GLN A 238 19.96 -8.96 15.59
N LEU A 239 21.03 -8.91 14.80
CA LEU A 239 22.38 -9.29 15.24
C LEU A 239 22.88 -8.38 16.36
N ALA A 240 22.67 -7.06 16.26
CA ALA A 240 23.04 -6.14 17.34
C ALA A 240 22.25 -6.43 18.63
N MET A 241 20.94 -6.71 18.53
CA MET A 241 20.11 -7.07 19.67
C MET A 241 20.62 -8.36 20.33
N HIS A 242 20.80 -9.44 19.57
CA HIS A 242 21.30 -10.71 20.11
C HIS A 242 22.68 -10.57 20.74
N GLU A 243 23.57 -9.79 20.12
CA GLU A 243 24.90 -9.55 20.69
C GLU A 243 24.81 -8.72 21.98
N MET A 244 23.87 -7.75 22.08
CA MET A 244 23.60 -7.05 23.36
C MET A 244 23.08 -8.01 24.43
N VAL A 245 22.19 -8.96 24.08
CA VAL A 245 21.69 -9.98 25.02
C VAL A 245 22.81 -10.92 25.46
N HIS A 246 23.66 -11.37 24.52
CA HIS A 246 24.83 -12.18 24.81
C HIS A 246 25.79 -11.46 25.75
N LEU A 247 26.15 -10.21 25.46
CA LEU A 247 27.02 -9.39 26.32
C LEU A 247 26.41 -9.16 27.71
N ALA A 248 25.11 -8.93 27.81
CA ALA A 248 24.43 -8.79 29.10
C ALA A 248 24.51 -10.10 29.90
N SER A 249 24.21 -11.22 29.23
CA SER A 249 24.13 -12.55 29.84
C SER A 249 25.50 -13.08 30.28
N ALA A 250 26.50 -13.00 29.41
CA ALA A 250 27.88 -13.41 29.70
C ALA A 250 28.48 -12.65 30.90
N ASN A 251 27.99 -11.45 31.16
CA ASN A 251 28.44 -10.64 32.27
C ASN A 251 27.66 -10.87 33.57
N GLY A 252 26.62 -11.72 33.59
CA GLY A 252 25.71 -11.85 34.73
C GLY A 252 24.86 -10.59 34.97
N HIS A 253 24.76 -9.73 33.95
CA HIS A 253 24.05 -8.44 33.98
C HIS A 253 22.89 -8.42 32.96
N ALA A 254 22.19 -9.54 32.79
CA ALA A 254 20.85 -9.55 32.18
C ALA A 254 19.80 -8.88 33.11
N GLY A 255 20.20 -7.80 33.78
CA GLY A 255 19.38 -7.02 34.68
C GLY A 255 18.45 -6.09 33.92
N ALA A 256 17.51 -5.49 34.65
CA ALA A 256 16.48 -4.62 34.11
C ALA A 256 17.03 -3.44 33.28
N GLU A 257 18.24 -2.97 33.55
CA GLU A 257 18.87 -1.87 32.80
C GLU A 257 19.27 -2.30 31.37
N ALA A 258 19.88 -3.47 31.21
CA ALA A 258 20.22 -4.03 29.90
C ALA A 258 18.97 -4.22 29.06
N MET A 259 17.94 -4.84 29.65
CA MET A 259 16.65 -5.07 28.99
C MET A 259 15.96 -3.77 28.59
N ARG A 260 15.97 -2.77 29.49
CA ARG A 260 15.42 -1.43 29.19
C ARG A 260 16.15 -0.77 28.03
N PHE A 261 17.47 -0.89 27.96
CA PHE A 261 18.24 -0.35 26.85
C PHE A 261 17.87 -1.03 25.53
N ILE A 262 17.82 -2.37 25.51
CA ILE A 262 17.52 -3.15 24.30
C ILE A 262 16.10 -2.85 23.81
N LEU A 263 15.10 -2.84 24.71
CA LEU A 263 13.74 -2.45 24.37
C LEU A 263 13.67 -1.03 23.81
N ARG A 264 14.37 -0.07 24.43
CA ARG A 264 14.42 1.30 23.91
C ARG A 264 15.10 1.36 22.54
N PHE A 265 16.15 0.58 22.31
CA PHE A 265 16.83 0.47 21.02
C PHE A 265 15.86 0.00 19.92
N ILE A 266 15.10 -1.06 20.18
CA ILE A 266 14.09 -1.60 19.23
C ILE A 266 12.98 -0.56 18.99
N LEU A 267 12.36 -0.05 20.06
CA LEU A 267 11.18 0.82 19.97
C LEU A 267 11.48 2.21 19.39
N SER A 268 12.69 2.74 19.64
CA SER A 268 13.09 4.08 19.17
C SER A 268 13.64 4.08 17.73
N SER A 269 13.84 2.90 17.13
CA SER A 269 14.35 2.79 15.77
C SER A 269 13.30 3.23 14.76
N ARG A 270 13.53 4.37 14.11
CA ARG A 270 12.63 4.93 13.09
C ARG A 270 12.57 4.10 11.82
N ASP A 271 13.65 3.40 11.53
CA ASP A 271 13.79 2.60 10.31
C ASP A 271 13.08 1.25 10.41
N LEU A 272 12.76 0.78 11.64
CA LEU A 272 12.08 -0.50 11.85
C LEU A 272 10.55 -0.34 11.72
N PRO A 273 9.90 -1.13 10.85
CA PRO A 273 8.44 -1.22 10.83
C PRO A 273 7.90 -1.79 12.15
N GLU A 274 6.70 -1.37 12.57
CA GLU A 274 6.08 -1.87 13.82
C GLU A 274 5.95 -3.40 13.92
N PRO A 275 5.59 -4.15 12.86
CA PRO A 275 5.57 -5.61 12.93
C PRO A 275 6.95 -6.22 13.25
N VAL A 276 8.02 -5.58 12.76
CA VAL A 276 9.40 -6.04 13.01
C VAL A 276 9.81 -5.70 14.44
N LYS A 277 9.42 -4.53 14.95
CA LYS A 277 9.65 -4.19 16.36
C LYS A 277 8.98 -5.21 17.28
N LEU A 278 7.73 -5.57 16.99
CA LEU A 278 7.02 -6.60 17.76
C LEU A 278 7.74 -7.96 17.69
N ALA A 279 8.14 -8.40 16.50
CA ALA A 279 8.88 -9.64 16.32
C ALA A 279 10.20 -9.65 17.10
N LEU A 280 10.97 -8.55 17.08
CA LEU A 280 12.21 -8.41 17.85
C LEU A 280 11.96 -8.39 19.37
N VAL A 281 10.85 -7.79 19.83
CA VAL A 281 10.47 -7.82 21.25
C VAL A 281 10.06 -9.22 21.69
N GLU A 282 9.31 -9.95 20.85
CA GLU A 282 8.95 -11.34 21.10
C GLU A 282 10.21 -12.23 21.12
N GLU A 283 11.12 -12.05 20.17
CA GLU A 283 12.40 -12.75 20.11
C GLU A 283 13.26 -12.46 21.34
N LEU A 284 13.33 -11.19 21.76
CA LEU A 284 14.02 -10.78 23.00
C LEU A 284 13.46 -11.50 24.24
N SER A 285 12.15 -11.77 24.29
CA SER A 285 11.55 -12.51 25.40
C SER A 285 11.94 -14.00 25.43
N ARG A 286 12.35 -14.55 24.28
CA ARG A 286 12.77 -15.94 24.10
C ARG A 286 14.28 -16.12 24.06
N ALA A 287 15.03 -15.02 23.94
CA ALA A 287 16.46 -15.06 23.69
C ALA A 287 17.24 -15.53 24.92
N GLU A 288 17.60 -16.82 24.94
CA GLU A 288 18.63 -17.38 25.82
C GLU A 288 19.96 -17.54 25.04
N THR A 289 20.55 -16.43 24.59
CA THR A 289 21.79 -16.54 23.79
C THR A 289 22.98 -16.81 24.71
N LYS A 290 23.37 -18.10 24.80
CA LYS A 290 24.59 -18.56 25.49
C LYS A 290 25.85 -18.41 24.63
N LYS A 291 25.72 -18.15 23.33
CA LYS A 291 26.84 -18.08 22.39
C LYS A 291 26.92 -16.72 21.69
N PRO A 292 28.13 -16.26 21.35
CA PRO A 292 28.34 -15.07 20.55
C PRO A 292 27.70 -15.22 19.17
N VAL A 293 27.13 -14.12 18.67
CA VAL A 293 26.43 -14.10 17.39
C VAL A 293 27.45 -14.05 16.24
N ASP A 294 27.23 -14.83 15.19
CA ASP A 294 28.06 -14.70 14.00
C ASP A 294 27.74 -13.38 13.28
N LEU A 295 28.77 -12.53 13.13
CA LEU A 295 28.69 -11.24 12.45
C LEU A 295 29.19 -11.30 11.01
N ALA A 296 29.51 -12.50 10.51
CA ALA A 296 29.93 -12.73 9.13
C ALA A 296 28.81 -12.37 8.14
N GLY A 297 29.22 -11.87 6.98
CA GLY A 297 28.32 -11.48 5.89
C GLY A 297 27.57 -10.16 6.09
N LEU A 298 27.99 -9.32 7.04
CA LEU A 298 27.56 -7.91 7.10
C LEU A 298 28.40 -7.05 6.16
N THR A 299 27.77 -6.12 5.46
CA THR A 299 28.46 -5.12 4.65
C THR A 299 29.28 -4.15 5.52
N VAL A 300 30.25 -3.44 4.92
CA VAL A 300 31.09 -2.45 5.64
C VAL A 300 30.25 -1.38 6.37
N SER A 301 29.19 -0.90 5.73
CA SER A 301 28.28 0.09 6.30
C SER A 301 27.53 -0.47 7.51
N GLU A 302 26.99 -1.69 7.38
CA GLU A 302 26.26 -2.37 8.46
C GLU A 302 27.17 -2.69 9.64
N ARG A 303 28.38 -3.20 9.41
CA ARG A 303 29.38 -3.43 10.47
C ARG A 303 29.67 -2.16 11.25
N THR A 304 29.84 -1.03 10.55
CA THR A 304 30.08 0.27 11.18
C THR A 304 28.88 0.74 12.01
N GLN A 305 27.66 0.46 11.54
CA GLN A 305 26.43 0.77 12.26
C GLN A 305 26.25 -0.11 13.51
N VAL A 306 26.41 -1.43 13.38
CA VAL A 306 26.38 -2.39 14.49
C VAL A 306 27.43 -2.04 15.54
N LYS A 307 28.68 -1.74 15.13
CA LYS A 307 29.75 -1.28 16.03
C LYS A 307 29.33 -0.08 16.87
N ARG A 308 28.69 0.92 16.25
CA ARG A 308 28.20 2.12 16.96
C ARG A 308 27.12 1.80 17.98
N TRP A 309 26.20 0.89 17.65
CA TRP A 309 25.15 0.48 18.58
C TRP A 309 25.70 -0.32 19.77
N LEU A 310 26.57 -1.31 19.51
CA LEU A 310 27.20 -2.11 20.55
C LEU A 310 28.09 -1.28 21.46
N LYS A 311 28.86 -0.33 20.91
CA LYS A 311 29.66 0.61 21.72
C LYS A 311 28.79 1.42 22.67
N LYS A 312 27.64 1.94 22.19
CA LYS A 312 26.70 2.69 23.04
C LYS A 312 26.11 1.79 24.15
N PHE A 313 25.78 0.56 23.82
CA PHE A 313 25.30 -0.42 24.80
C PHE A 313 26.35 -0.70 25.88
N ILE A 314 27.58 -1.06 25.50
CA ILE A 314 28.66 -1.39 26.44
C ILE A 314 28.94 -0.24 27.41
N VAL A 315 29.11 0.98 26.88
CA VAL A 315 29.42 2.15 27.71
C VAL A 315 28.29 2.46 28.70
N ARG A 316 27.05 2.18 28.32
CA ARG A 316 25.87 2.50 29.13
C ARG A 316 25.54 1.42 30.16
N VAL A 317 25.71 0.15 29.81
CA VAL A 317 25.16 -0.98 30.56
C VAL A 317 26.24 -1.77 31.31
N LEU A 318 27.46 -1.87 30.77
CA LEU A 318 28.50 -2.68 31.41
C LEU A 318 29.32 -1.85 32.42
N PRO A 319 29.75 -2.46 33.54
CA PRO A 319 30.60 -1.79 34.52
C PRO A 319 31.99 -1.49 33.94
N GLY A 320 32.60 -0.38 34.38
CA GLY A 320 33.82 0.18 33.79
C GLY A 320 35.00 -0.80 33.68
N SER A 321 35.15 -1.75 34.62
CA SER A 321 36.18 -2.78 34.58
C SER A 321 36.05 -3.74 33.39
N ARG A 322 34.82 -3.98 32.91
CA ARG A 322 34.53 -4.91 31.81
C ARG A 322 34.30 -4.22 30.47
N GLN A 323 34.10 -2.90 30.46
CA GLN A 323 33.89 -2.13 29.23
C GLN A 323 35.07 -2.26 28.25
N LYS A 324 36.31 -2.16 28.74
CA LYS A 324 37.50 -2.24 27.88
C LYS A 324 37.61 -3.60 27.19
N GLN A 325 37.41 -4.68 27.94
CA GLN A 325 37.47 -6.04 27.43
C GLN A 325 36.38 -6.30 26.38
N ALA A 326 35.13 -5.95 26.66
CA ALA A 326 34.02 -6.12 25.72
C ALA A 326 34.21 -5.29 24.43
N LEU A 327 34.74 -4.07 24.55
CA LEU A 327 35.04 -3.24 23.38
C LEU A 327 36.15 -3.83 22.50
N GLN A 328 37.20 -4.39 23.10
CA GLN A 328 38.29 -5.04 22.38
C GLN A 328 37.78 -6.31 21.67
N GLU A 329 37.00 -7.13 22.35
CA GLU A 329 36.44 -8.36 21.78
C GLU A 329 35.55 -8.09 20.57
N ILE A 330 34.63 -7.11 20.68
CA ILE A 330 33.74 -6.74 19.56
C ILE A 330 34.54 -6.13 18.41
N HIS A 331 35.57 -5.34 18.71
CA HIS A 331 36.41 -4.77 17.67
C HIS A 331 37.11 -5.86 16.86
N HIS A 332 37.71 -6.83 17.55
CA HIS A 332 38.39 -7.96 16.94
C HIS A 332 37.43 -8.81 16.10
N ARG A 333 36.25 -9.16 16.63
CA ARG A 333 35.25 -9.97 15.90
C ARG A 333 34.70 -9.28 14.65
N LEU A 334 34.49 -7.96 14.72
CA LEU A 334 34.05 -7.18 13.55
C LEU A 334 35.14 -7.03 12.49
N GLU A 335 36.42 -7.02 12.88
CA GLU A 335 37.54 -7.03 11.94
C GLU A 335 37.71 -8.39 11.27
N GLN A 336 37.62 -9.48 12.04
CA GLN A 336 37.65 -10.85 11.50
C GLN A 336 36.53 -11.07 10.48
N ALA A 337 35.29 -10.71 10.84
CA ALA A 337 34.15 -10.75 9.91
C ALA A 337 34.37 -9.86 8.66
N GLY A 338 35.26 -8.87 8.75
CA GLY A 338 35.68 -8.04 7.64
C GLY A 338 36.53 -8.75 6.61
N ASN A 339 37.48 -9.55 7.07
CA ASN A 339 38.45 -10.26 6.24
C ASN A 339 37.82 -11.47 5.55
N ASP A 340 36.84 -12.12 6.18
CA ASP A 340 36.18 -13.31 5.61
C ASP A 340 35.17 -12.99 4.50
N SER A 341 34.89 -11.70 4.23
CA SER A 341 33.90 -11.25 3.25
C SER A 341 34.51 -10.63 1.98
N GLY A 342 35.84 -10.54 1.89
CA GLY A 342 36.59 -10.05 0.72
C GLY A 342 37.25 -11.21 0.00
#